data_AF-A0ABD7SRK6-F1
#
_entry.id   AF-A0ABD7SRK6-F1
#
_cell.length_a   1.000
_cell.length_b   1.000
_cell.length_c   1.000
_cell.angle_alpha   90.00
_cell.angle_beta   90.00
_cell.angle_gamma   90.00
#
_symmetry.space_group_name_H-M   'P 1'
#
loop_
_entity.id
_entity.type
_entity.pdbx_description
1 polymer ?
#
loop_
_entity_poly.entity_id
_entity_poly.type
_entity_poly.pdbx_seq_one_letter_code
_entity_poly.pdbx_strand_id
1 'polypeptide(L)'
;MSAIKIIVNDDFVTLEYEEKNGQNIDKRLRQLKSTLGVTWYGVASVLGMKPTEASVRLFKRWCRSPDMASYQEMPESQWKVLLMLTIGQKPITCDENHN
;
A
#
# COMPACT_ATOMS: atom_id res chain seq x y z
N MET A 1 -7.71 -9.97 5.26
CA MET A 1 -8.66 -10.17 4.15
C MET A 1 -8.00 -9.69 2.87
N SER A 2 -8.40 -10.24 1.73
CA SER A 2 -7.86 -9.92 0.40
C SER A 2 -8.79 -8.99 -0.37
N ALA A 3 -8.24 -8.18 -1.28
CA ALA A 3 -9.03 -7.28 -2.11
C ALA A 3 -9.34 -7.94 -3.45
N ILE A 4 -10.61 -7.85 -3.85
CA ILE A 4 -11.11 -8.33 -5.13
C ILE A 4 -11.64 -7.11 -5.87
N LYS A 5 -11.06 -6.81 -7.03
CA LYS A 5 -11.61 -5.84 -7.97
C LYS A 5 -12.13 -6.58 -9.19
N ILE A 6 -13.41 -6.42 -9.46
CA ILE A 6 -14.09 -7.00 -10.61
C ILE A 6 -14.15 -5.91 -11.68
N ILE A 7 -13.48 -6.13 -12.81
CA ILE A 7 -13.53 -5.25 -13.98
C ILE A 7 -14.35 -5.99 -15.03
N VAL A 8 -15.47 -5.41 -15.44
CA VAL A 8 -16.34 -5.95 -16.50
C VAL A 8 -16.16 -5.09 -17.73
N ASN A 9 -15.53 -5.64 -18.77
CA ASN A 9 -15.39 -4.99 -20.08
C ASN A 9 -16.09 -5.86 -21.11
N ASP A 10 -17.13 -5.33 -21.77
CA ASP A 10 -17.95 -5.88 -22.86
C ASP A 10 -18.24 -7.40 -22.83
N ASP A 11 -17.22 -8.28 -22.98
CA ASP A 11 -17.34 -9.75 -23.00
C ASP A 11 -16.50 -10.51 -21.94
N PHE A 12 -15.72 -9.83 -21.09
CA PHE A 12 -14.83 -10.48 -20.10
C PHE A 12 -14.87 -9.84 -18.71
N VAL A 13 -14.86 -10.70 -17.69
CA VAL A 13 -14.73 -10.31 -16.28
C VAL A 13 -13.29 -10.57 -15.83
N THR A 14 -12.55 -9.50 -15.50
CA THR A 14 -11.21 -9.61 -14.91
C THR A 14 -11.33 -9.47 -13.39
N LEU A 15 -10.81 -10.46 -12.67
CA LEU A 15 -10.80 -10.47 -11.21
C LEU A 15 -9.38 -10.17 -10.72
N GLU A 16 -9.11 -8.92 -10.35
CA GLU A 16 -7.83 -8.54 -9.74
C GLU A 16 -7.91 -8.86 -8.24
N TYR A 17 -7.25 -9.95 -7.86
CA TYR A 17 -7.07 -10.36 -6.48
C TYR A 17 -5.72 -9.87 -5.95
N GLU A 18 -5.71 -9.13 -4.85
CA GLU A 18 -4.48 -8.81 -4.11
C GLU A 18 -4.58 -9.28 -2.66
N GLU A 19 -3.68 -10.19 -2.31
CA GLU A 19 -3.56 -10.72 -0.95
C GLU A 19 -2.95 -9.69 0.00
N LYS A 20 -3.49 -9.59 1.22
CA LYS A 20 -2.86 -8.82 2.29
C LYS A 20 -1.68 -9.58 2.88
N ASN A 21 -0.52 -9.46 2.24
CA ASN A 21 0.74 -10.00 2.72
C ASN A 21 1.81 -8.89 2.80
N GLY A 22 2.92 -9.17 3.49
CA GLY A 22 3.96 -8.17 3.74
C GLY A 22 4.57 -7.58 2.46
N GLN A 23 4.67 -8.36 1.38
CA GLN A 23 5.22 -7.91 0.10
C GLN A 23 4.28 -6.91 -0.59
N ASN A 24 2.98 -7.21 -0.63
CA ASN A 24 1.97 -6.34 -1.21
C ASN A 24 1.78 -5.06 -0.39
N ILE A 25 1.81 -5.16 0.94
CA ILE A 25 1.78 -3.99 1.84
C ILE A 25 2.97 -3.07 1.55
N ASP A 26 4.20 -3.60 1.47
CA ASP A 26 5.40 -2.79 1.17
C ASP A 26 5.29 -2.11 -0.20
N LYS A 27 4.87 -2.86 -1.22
CA LYS A 27 4.65 -2.35 -2.58
C LYS A 27 3.68 -1.18 -2.59
N ARG A 28 2.51 -1.32 -1.95
CA ARG A 28 1.47 -0.28 -1.92
C ARG A 28 1.88 0.92 -1.07
N LEU A 29 2.57 0.73 0.06
CA LEU A 29 3.10 1.83 0.88
C LEU A 29 4.13 2.66 0.11
N ARG A 30 5.05 2.02 -0.63
CA ARG A 30 6.02 2.71 -1.49
C ARG A 30 5.35 3.45 -2.64
N GLN A 31 4.36 2.82 -3.28
CA GLN A 31 3.56 3.46 -4.32
C GLN A 31 2.90 4.73 -3.78
N LEU A 32 2.21 4.64 -2.64
CA LEU A 32 1.55 5.79 -2.02
C LEU A 32 2.54 6.92 -1.70
N LYS A 33 3.69 6.57 -1.11
CA LYS A 33 4.77 7.52 -0.82
C LYS A 33 5.25 8.25 -2.07
N SER A 34 5.49 7.50 -3.15
CA SER A 34 6.01 8.02 -4.41
C SER A 34 4.99 8.89 -5.12
N THR A 35 3.74 8.43 -5.27
CA THR A 35 2.69 9.16 -5.98
C THR A 35 2.36 10.49 -5.31
N LEU A 36 2.38 10.54 -3.98
CA LEU A 36 2.10 11.77 -3.24
C LEU A 36 3.34 12.66 -3.04
N GLY A 37 4.55 12.18 -3.37
CA GLY A 37 5.79 12.93 -3.15
C GLY A 37 6.08 13.23 -1.67
N VAL A 38 5.62 12.37 -0.75
CA VAL A 38 5.71 12.61 0.71
C VAL A 38 6.80 11.78 1.40
N THR A 39 7.12 12.15 2.64
CA THR A 39 7.94 11.33 3.53
C THR A 39 7.13 10.19 4.16
N TRP A 40 7.79 9.24 4.83
CA TRP A 40 7.11 8.20 5.59
C TRP A 40 6.21 8.75 6.71
N TYR A 41 6.57 9.90 7.29
CA TYR A 41 5.70 10.61 8.23
C TYR A 41 4.45 11.15 7.54
N GLY A 42 4.58 11.66 6.32
CA GLY A 42 3.43 12.05 5.49
C GLY A 42 2.51 10.87 5.17
N VAL A 43 3.08 9.70 4.84
CA VAL A 43 2.28 8.47 4.66
C VAL A 43 1.50 8.11 5.93
N ALA A 44 2.11 8.26 7.11
CA ALA A 44 1.40 8.03 8.38
C ALA A 44 0.21 8.97 8.54
N SER A 45 0.37 10.26 8.25
CA SER A 45 -0.74 11.23 8.28
C SER A 45 -1.86 10.89 7.30
N VAL A 46 -1.52 10.48 6.07
CA VAL A 46 -2.50 10.06 5.04
C VAL A 46 -3.29 8.84 5.49
N LEU A 47 -2.66 7.91 6.22
CA LEU A 47 -3.32 6.75 6.83
C LEU A 47 -4.05 7.08 8.14
N GLY A 48 -4.21 8.36 8.48
CA GLY A 48 -4.90 8.81 9.70
C GLY A 48 -4.14 8.50 11.00
N MET A 49 -2.84 8.24 10.91
CA MET A 49 -1.97 7.96 12.06
C MET A 49 -1.19 9.23 12.44
N LYS A 50 -0.79 9.33 13.72
CA LYS A 50 0.13 10.40 14.13
C LYS A 50 1.49 10.23 13.44
N PRO A 51 2.10 11.28 12.87
CA PRO A 51 3.38 11.21 12.17
C PRO A 51 4.55 11.09 13.17
N THR A 52 4.71 9.90 13.74
CA THR A 52 5.74 9.59 14.75
C THR A 52 6.63 8.45 14.27
N GLU A 53 7.82 8.31 14.86
CA GLU A 53 8.71 7.18 14.57
C GLU A 53 8.04 5.82 14.84
N ALA A 54 7.20 5.75 15.88
CA ALA A 54 6.44 4.56 16.20
C ALA A 54 5.51 4.16 15.05
N SER A 55 4.79 5.13 14.47
CA SER A 55 3.93 4.90 13.28
C SER A 55 4.74 4.45 12.07
N VAL A 56 5.88 5.07 11.80
CA VAL A 56 6.75 4.66 10.68
C VAL A 56 7.33 3.27 10.92
N ARG A 57 7.64 2.91 12.16
CA ARG A 57 8.12 1.58 12.54
C ARG A 57 7.05 0.51 12.32
N LEU A 58 5.76 0.84 12.49
CA LEU A 58 4.66 -0.07 12.20
C LEU A 58 4.66 -0.51 10.73
N PHE A 59 4.96 0.37 9.78
CA PHE A 59 5.09 0.00 8.36
C PHE A 59 6.10 -1.14 8.17
N LYS A 60 7.27 -1.00 8.79
CA LYS A 60 8.30 -2.05 8.72
C LYS A 60 7.83 -3.36 9.36
N ARG A 61 6.98 -3.32 10.39
CA ARG A 61 6.45 -4.51 11.07
C ARG A 61 5.37 -5.21 10.25
N TRP A 62 4.50 -4.43 9.60
CA TRP A 62 3.46 -4.94 8.69
C TRP A 62 4.04 -5.70 7.51
N CYS A 63 5.24 -5.32 7.06
CA CYS A 63 5.93 -5.99 5.95
C CYS A 63 6.75 -7.23 6.35
N ARG A 64 6.89 -7.56 7.64
CA ARG A 64 7.68 -8.72 8.09
C ARG A 64 6.92 -10.03 7.91
N SER A 65 7.66 -11.13 7.87
CA SER A 65 7.08 -12.47 7.92
C SER A 65 6.36 -12.71 9.26
N PRO A 66 5.19 -13.37 9.27
CA PRO A 66 4.42 -13.65 10.48
C PRO A 66 5.20 -14.37 11.58
N ASP A 67 6.21 -15.17 11.22
CA ASP A 67 7.01 -15.96 12.16
C ASP A 67 8.02 -15.14 12.97
N MET A 68 8.20 -13.85 12.65
CA MET A 68 9.14 -12.98 13.36
C MET A 68 8.49 -12.34 14.60
N ALA A 69 9.17 -12.33 15.76
CA ALA A 69 8.66 -11.69 16.99
C ALA A 69 8.34 -10.18 16.85
N SER A 70 8.97 -9.53 15.88
CA SER A 70 8.74 -8.12 15.53
C SER A 70 7.56 -7.89 14.57
N TYR A 71 6.94 -8.95 14.07
CA TYR A 71 5.78 -8.87 13.19
C TYR A 71 4.61 -8.27 13.95
N GLN A 72 3.85 -7.47 13.23
CA GLN A 72 2.57 -6.99 13.69
C GLN A 72 1.68 -6.96 12.46
N GLU A 73 0.48 -7.52 12.54
CA GLU A 73 -0.43 -7.51 11.40
C GLU A 73 -0.94 -6.09 11.13
N MET A 74 -1.05 -5.74 9.85
CA MET A 74 -1.72 -4.50 9.44
C MET A 74 -3.23 -4.62 9.70
N PRO A 75 -3.83 -3.67 10.43
CA PRO A 75 -5.28 -3.63 10.61
C PRO A 75 -6.00 -3.61 9.26
N GLU A 76 -7.10 -4.33 9.17
CA GLU A 76 -7.83 -4.48 7.91
C GLU A 76 -8.36 -3.15 7.36
N SER A 77 -8.78 -2.24 8.25
CA SER A 77 -9.20 -0.88 7.86
C SER A 77 -8.07 -0.11 7.17
N GLN A 78 -6.85 -0.24 7.67
CA GLN A 78 -5.67 0.40 7.08
C GLN A 78 -5.35 -0.18 5.71
N TRP A 79 -5.45 -1.51 5.56
CA TRP A 79 -5.23 -2.16 4.28
C TRP A 79 -6.22 -1.67 3.22
N LYS A 80 -7.50 -1.57 3.57
CA LYS A 80 -8.54 -1.03 2.68
C LYS A 80 -8.28 0.42 2.27
N VAL A 81 -7.89 1.28 3.22
CA VAL A 81 -7.54 2.67 2.92
C VAL A 81 -6.33 2.73 2.00
N LEU A 82 -5.27 1.96 2.28
CA LEU A 82 -4.08 1.91 1.44
C LEU A 82 -4.42 1.49 0.00
N LEU A 83 -5.28 0.49 -0.15
CA LEU A 83 -5.76 0.06 -1.46
C LEU A 83 -6.63 1.12 -2.14
N MET A 84 -7.59 1.74 -1.46
CA MET A 84 -8.40 2.83 -2.04
C MET A 84 -7.52 3.98 -2.55
N LEU A 85 -6.45 4.29 -1.82
CA LEU A 85 -5.53 5.36 -2.18
C LEU A 85 -4.53 4.97 -3.28
N THR A 86 -4.40 3.69 -3.65
CA THR A 86 -3.38 3.23 -4.60
C THR A 86 -3.92 2.47 -5.81
N ILE A 87 -5.12 1.89 -5.70
CA ILE A 87 -5.84 1.26 -6.81
C ILE A 87 -6.32 2.35 -7.75
N GLY A 88 -6.03 2.20 -9.04
CA GLY A 88 -6.40 3.17 -10.08
C GLY A 88 -5.44 4.35 -10.22
N GLN A 89 -4.49 4.53 -9.30
CA GLN A 89 -3.38 5.46 -9.49
C GLN A 89 -2.35 4.85 -10.43
N LYS A 90 -2.16 5.45 -11.61
CA LYS A 90 -0.92 5.23 -12.37
C LYS A 90 0.23 5.78 -11.52
N PRO A 91 1.31 5.02 -11.29
CA PRO A 91 2.51 5.59 -10.69
C PRO A 91 2.89 6.84 -11.48
N ILE A 92 3.26 7.93 -10.80
CA ILE A 92 3.97 9.01 -11.47
C ILE A 92 5.33 8.40 -11.83
N THR A 93 5.45 7.86 -13.04
CA THR A 93 6.74 7.55 -13.63
C THR A 93 7.38 8.91 -13.89
N CYS A 94 8.42 9.24 -13.14
CA CYS A 94 9.36 10.24 -13.63
C CYS A 94 9.88 9.65 -14.94
N ASP A 95 9.54 10.26 -16.08
CA ASP A 95 10.14 9.90 -17.36
C ASP A 95 11.65 10.12 -17.25
N GLU A 96 12.40 9.06 -16.97
CA GLU A 96 13.83 9.00 -17.24
C GLU A 96 14.01 8.84 -18.75
N ASN A 97 13.73 9.90 -19.51
CA ASN A 97 14.09 10.01 -20.90
C ASN A 97 14.29 11.48 -21.25
N HIS A 98 15.50 12.00 -21.03
CA HIS A 98 16.12 13.05 -21.83
C HIS A 98 17.65 12.92 -21.70
N ASN A 99 18.24 12.02 -22.50
CA ASN A 99 19.50 12.23 -23.21
C ASN A 99 19.69 11.14 -24.27
#